data_AF-A0A1B6EGI5-F1
#
_entry.id   AF-A0A1B6EGI5-F1
#
_cell.length_a   1.000
_cell.length_b   1.000
_cell.length_c   1.000
_cell.angle_alpha   90.00
_cell.angle_beta   90.00
_cell.angle_gamma   90.00
#
_symmetry.space_group_name_H-M   'P 1'
#
loop_
_entity.id
_entity.type
_entity.pdbx_description
1 polymer ?
#
loop_
_entity_poly.entity_id
_entity_poly.type
_entity_poly.pdbx_seq_one_letter_code
_entity_poly.pdbx_strand_id
1 'polypeptide(L)'
;ILKTCGTTTPLQCLEPLLLLVQNYAGYDEVENVFYSRKNFKRPDLQRNPHGSFEQEVALLDTFFGGGAAYCLGSPKSDCWYLYTLNHSSQIGKEADQTLEVLMTDLDPEVMKIFTQKESSSAAEATQVLVDFT
;
A
#
# COMPACT_ATOMS: atom_id res chain seq x y z
N ILE A 1 -6.27 6.59 -4.44
CA ILE A 1 -5.52 5.41 -3.96
C ILE A 1 -4.27 5.25 -4.80
N LEU A 2 -3.10 5.09 -4.19
CA LEU A 2 -1.82 4.86 -4.87
C LEU A 2 -1.18 3.58 -4.32
N LYS A 3 -0.88 2.61 -5.20
CA LYS A 3 -0.16 1.38 -4.85
C LYS A 3 1.06 1.25 -5.76
N THR A 4 2.23 1.11 -5.15
CA THR A 4 3.51 0.96 -5.85
C THR A 4 4.27 -0.25 -5.30
N CYS A 5 5.28 -0.72 -6.02
CA CYS A 5 6.09 -1.87 -5.62
C CYS A 5 7.56 -1.70 -6.05
N GLY A 6 8.42 -2.62 -5.64
CA GLY A 6 9.85 -2.55 -5.93
C GLY A 6 10.57 -1.63 -4.93
N THR A 7 11.27 -0.61 -5.44
CA THR A 7 12.05 0.36 -4.64
C THR A 7 11.54 1.80 -4.81
N THR A 8 10.28 1.95 -5.24
CA THR A 8 9.59 3.23 -5.30
C THR A 8 9.46 3.84 -3.91
N THR A 9 9.37 5.17 -3.87
CA THR A 9 9.32 5.97 -2.63
C THR A 9 7.96 6.67 -2.50
N PRO A 10 6.84 5.93 -2.31
CA PRO A 10 5.49 6.49 -2.43
C PRO A 10 5.20 7.64 -1.46
N LEU A 11 5.85 7.70 -0.29
CA LEU A 11 5.63 8.82 0.65
C LEU A 11 6.24 10.14 0.16
N GLN A 12 7.19 10.11 -0.78
CA GLN A 12 7.75 11.33 -1.38
C GLN A 12 6.75 12.08 -2.27
N CYS A 13 5.64 11.46 -2.65
CA CYS A 13 4.61 12.15 -3.42
C CYS A 13 3.61 12.93 -2.54
N LEU A 14 3.67 12.82 -1.20
CA LEU A 14 2.67 13.43 -0.32
C LEU A 14 2.62 14.95 -0.46
N GLU A 15 3.77 15.63 -0.35
CA GLU A 15 3.84 17.09 -0.49
C GLU A 15 3.30 17.60 -1.84
N PRO A 16 3.78 17.11 -3.00
CA PRO A 16 3.23 17.57 -4.28
C PRO A 16 1.76 17.15 -4.47
N LEU A 17 1.33 16.00 -3.94
CA LEU A 17 -0.08 15.59 -3.99
C LEU A 17 -0.98 16.56 -3.21
N LEU A 18 -0.62 16.90 -1.97
CA LEU A 18 -1.39 17.82 -1.14
C LEU A 18 -1.47 19.22 -1.79
N LEU A 19 -0.37 19.70 -2.37
CA LEU A 19 -0.36 20.95 -3.12
C LEU A 19 -1.30 20.91 -4.33
N LEU A 20 -1.30 19.81 -5.09
CA LEU A 20 -2.22 19.64 -6.23
C LEU A 20 -3.68 19.60 -5.78
N VAL A 21 -3.98 18.88 -4.70
CA VAL A 21 -5.33 18.80 -4.13
C VAL A 21 -5.81 20.18 -3.69
N GLN A 22 -4.99 20.95 -3.00
CA GLN A 22 -5.34 22.31 -2.60
C GLN A 22 -5.56 23.22 -3.81
N ASN A 23 -4.65 23.21 -4.79
CA ASN A 23 -4.70 24.12 -5.93
C ASN A 23 -5.85 23.84 -6.91
N TYR A 24 -6.19 22.56 -7.11
CA TYR A 24 -7.17 22.17 -8.13
C TYR A 24 -8.53 21.76 -7.58
N ALA A 25 -8.59 21.25 -6.34
CA ALA A 25 -9.83 20.83 -5.71
C ALA A 25 -10.23 21.71 -4.51
N GLY A 26 -9.34 22.58 -4.02
CA GLY A 26 -9.63 23.50 -2.92
C GLY A 26 -9.71 22.82 -1.55
N TYR A 27 -9.31 21.56 -1.42
CA TYR A 27 -9.28 20.86 -0.13
C TYR A 27 -7.95 21.12 0.59
N ASP A 28 -8.04 21.49 1.85
CA ASP A 28 -6.91 21.81 2.74
C ASP A 28 -6.86 20.93 4.01
N GLU A 29 -7.89 20.11 4.23
CA GLU A 29 -7.96 19.14 5.33
C GLU A 29 -7.99 17.71 4.80
N VAL A 30 -7.32 16.80 5.52
CA VAL A 30 -7.33 15.37 5.22
C VAL A 30 -8.23 14.67 6.22
N GLU A 31 -9.32 14.08 5.73
CA GLU A 31 -10.29 13.38 6.56
C GLU A 31 -9.74 12.04 7.07
N ASN A 32 -9.13 11.25 6.19
CA ASN A 32 -8.60 9.93 6.51
C ASN A 32 -7.29 9.67 5.75
N VAL A 33 -6.35 9.00 6.41
CA VAL A 33 -5.12 8.46 5.80
C VAL A 33 -5.03 6.98 6.12
N PHE A 34 -4.69 6.19 5.12
CA PHE A 34 -4.28 4.80 5.30
C PHE A 34 -2.99 4.60 4.51
N TYR A 35 -1.87 4.52 5.22
CA TYR A 35 -0.61 4.08 4.65
C TYR A 35 -0.31 2.69 5.19
N SER A 36 -0.28 1.70 4.30
CA SER A 36 -0.07 0.32 4.70
C SER A 36 0.90 -0.41 3.80
N ARG A 37 1.57 -1.43 4.37
CA ARG A 37 2.37 -2.38 3.62
C ARG A 37 2.63 -3.65 4.42
N LYS A 38 2.76 -4.78 3.72
CA LYS A 38 3.36 -5.99 4.30
C LYS A 38 4.86 -5.74 4.59
N ASN A 39 5.43 -6.45 5.56
CA ASN A 39 6.88 -6.50 5.74
C ASN A 39 7.59 -6.89 4.44
N PHE A 40 8.68 -6.19 4.12
CA PHE A 40 9.47 -6.43 2.91
C PHE A 40 10.23 -7.75 3.00
N LYS A 41 10.33 -8.46 1.87
CA LYS A 41 11.24 -9.62 1.76
C LYS A 41 12.73 -9.21 1.88
N ARG A 42 13.07 -8.00 1.46
CA ARG A 42 14.42 -7.41 1.45
C ARG A 42 14.37 -5.93 1.86
N PRO A 43 14.20 -5.64 3.16
CA PRO A 43 14.10 -4.26 3.65
C PRO A 43 15.38 -3.46 3.40
N ASP A 44 16.54 -4.13 3.34
CA ASP A 44 17.85 -3.55 3.07
C ASP A 44 18.00 -2.90 1.68
N LEU A 45 17.11 -3.24 0.74
CA LEU A 45 17.10 -2.67 -0.61
C LEU A 45 16.23 -1.42 -0.73
N GLN A 46 15.46 -1.09 0.31
CA GLN A 46 14.56 0.06 0.28
C GLN A 46 15.32 1.37 0.46
N ARG A 47 14.84 2.41 -0.21
CA ARG A 47 15.40 3.76 -0.10
C ARG A 47 14.72 4.50 1.05
N ASN A 48 15.45 5.40 1.70
CA ASN A 48 14.88 6.27 2.73
C ASN A 48 13.62 7.00 2.18
N PRO A 49 12.54 7.11 2.96
CA PRO A 49 12.37 6.70 4.37
C PRO A 49 11.93 5.23 4.55
N HIS A 50 11.82 4.44 3.48
CA HIS A 50 11.19 3.11 3.48
C HIS A 50 12.08 1.98 4.03
N GLY A 51 13.16 2.33 4.72
CA GLY A 51 14.07 1.36 5.34
C GLY A 51 13.49 0.70 6.59
N SER A 52 12.61 1.40 7.31
CA SER A 52 11.88 0.87 8.46
C SER A 52 10.51 1.51 8.60
N PHE A 53 9.59 0.84 9.31
CA PHE A 53 8.26 1.41 9.50
C PHE A 53 8.30 2.65 10.41
N GLU A 54 9.22 2.68 11.36
CA GLU A 54 9.43 3.82 12.27
C GLU A 54 9.86 5.07 11.50
N GLN A 55 10.70 4.94 10.48
CA GLN A 55 11.10 6.07 9.62
C GLN A 55 9.93 6.57 8.77
N GLU A 56 9.09 5.67 8.27
CA GLU A 56 7.88 6.02 7.52
C GLU A 56 6.86 6.75 8.40
N VAL A 57 6.63 6.26 9.61
CA VAL A 57 5.78 6.91 10.62
C VAL A 57 6.32 8.30 10.97
N ALA A 58 7.63 8.42 11.24
CA ALA A 58 8.25 9.70 11.57
C ALA A 58 8.09 10.74 10.45
N LEU A 59 8.11 10.31 9.18
CA LEU A 59 7.80 11.20 8.06
C LEU A 59 6.30 11.54 8.02
N LEU A 60 5.42 10.56 8.17
CA LEU A 60 3.98 10.78 8.12
C LEU A 60 3.49 11.73 9.23
N ASP A 61 4.08 11.65 10.42
CA ASP A 61 3.79 12.56 11.53
C ASP A 61 4.20 14.01 11.23
N THR A 62 5.09 14.27 10.25
CA THR A 62 5.37 15.66 9.82
C THR A 62 4.26 16.24 8.95
N PHE A 63 3.42 15.40 8.34
CA PHE A 63 2.29 15.82 7.51
C PHE A 63 0.98 15.85 8.28
N PHE A 64 0.79 14.91 9.21
CA PHE A 64 -0.51 14.69 9.85
C PHE A 64 -0.39 14.71 11.37
N GLY A 65 -1.28 15.48 12.02
CA GLY A 65 -1.45 15.42 13.47
C GLY A 65 -2.34 14.25 13.89
N GLY A 66 -2.04 13.63 15.03
CA GLY A 66 -2.87 12.55 15.59
C GLY A 66 -2.70 11.20 14.89
N GLY A 67 -1.53 10.94 14.31
CA GLY A 67 -1.17 9.66 13.73
C GLY A 67 -1.22 8.50 14.72
N ALA A 68 -1.58 7.33 14.21
CA ALA A 68 -1.52 6.06 14.93
C ALA A 68 -0.92 4.99 14.01
N ALA A 69 0.07 4.28 14.54
CA ALA A 69 0.82 3.25 13.83
C ALA A 69 0.59 1.87 14.48
N TYR A 70 0.38 0.86 13.65
CA TYR A 70 0.07 -0.50 14.06
C TYR A 70 0.94 -1.51 13.30
N CYS A 71 1.30 -2.58 13.97
CA CYS A 71 1.89 -3.78 13.38
C CYS A 71 0.93 -4.94 13.65
N LEU A 72 0.25 -5.42 12.61
CA LEU A 72 -0.67 -6.54 12.68
C LEU A 72 0.09 -7.83 12.33
N GLY A 73 0.10 -8.79 13.25
CA GLY A 73 0.90 -10.01 13.14
C GLY A 73 2.20 -9.94 13.94
N SER A 74 3.17 -10.78 13.59
CA SER A 74 4.43 -10.90 14.33
C SER A 74 5.57 -10.20 13.58
N PRO A 75 6.28 -9.24 14.20
CA PRO A 75 7.44 -8.59 13.57
C PRO A 75 8.58 -9.57 13.21
N LYS A 76 8.61 -10.74 13.85
CA LYS A 76 9.63 -11.78 13.60
C LYS A 76 9.28 -12.68 12.41
N SER A 77 8.05 -12.60 11.89
CA SER A 77 7.59 -13.36 10.74
C SER A 77 6.81 -12.42 9.81
N ASP A 78 5.63 -12.83 9.35
CA ASP A 78 4.76 -11.99 8.54
C ASP A 78 3.99 -11.01 9.41
N CYS A 79 4.14 -9.73 9.08
CA CYS A 79 3.34 -8.66 9.64
C CYS A 79 2.94 -7.66 8.57
N TRP A 80 1.85 -6.95 8.86
CA TRP A 80 1.33 -5.87 8.06
C TRP A 80 1.35 -4.59 8.88
N TYR A 81 2.01 -3.58 8.34
CA TYR A 81 2.14 -2.28 8.95
C TYR A 81 1.03 -1.36 8.45
N LEU A 82 0.48 -0.57 9.36
CA LEU A 82 -0.57 0.41 9.08
C LEU A 82 -0.31 1.69 9.85
N TYR A 83 -0.25 2.81 9.15
CA TYR A 83 -0.38 4.14 9.70
C TYR A 83 -1.73 4.73 9.29
N THR A 84 -2.44 5.31 10.25
CA THR A 84 -3.72 5.98 10.03
C THR A 84 -3.90 7.15 11.00
N LEU A 85 -4.96 7.93 10.85
CA LEU A 85 -5.26 9.05 11.74
C LEU A 85 -6.28 8.61 12.79
N ASN A 86 -6.00 8.94 14.05
CA ASN A 86 -6.91 8.66 15.15
C ASN A 86 -7.92 9.82 15.29
N HIS A 87 -8.85 9.91 14.35
CA HIS A 87 -9.92 10.91 14.43
C HIS A 87 -11.13 10.36 15.18
N SER A 88 -11.64 11.16 16.12
CA SER A 88 -12.88 10.89 16.86
C SER A 88 -14.15 11.28 16.08
N SER A 89 -14.05 11.49 14.76
CA SER A 89 -15.19 11.96 13.95
C SER A 89 -16.22 10.85 13.78
N GLN A 90 -17.34 11.02 14.48
CA GLN A 90 -18.53 10.16 14.50
C GLN A 90 -19.56 10.54 13.42
N ILE A 91 -19.22 11.45 12.50
CA ILE A 91 -20.20 12.03 11.57
C ILE A 91 -20.16 11.26 10.25
N GLY A 92 -21.25 10.54 9.96
CA GLY A 92 -21.54 10.05 8.61
C GLY A 92 -20.62 8.96 8.06
N LYS A 93 -20.26 7.96 8.87
CA LYS A 93 -19.53 6.78 8.36
C LYS A 93 -20.40 6.01 7.36
N GLU A 94 -20.25 6.31 6.08
CA GLU A 94 -20.69 5.42 5.02
C GLU A 94 -19.97 4.08 5.15
N ALA A 95 -20.65 3.01 4.76
CA ALA A 95 -20.05 1.67 4.80
C ALA A 95 -19.00 1.54 3.70
N ASP A 96 -17.74 1.78 4.04
CA ASP A 96 -16.58 1.50 3.18
C ASP A 96 -15.81 0.27 3.70
N GLN A 97 -15.36 -0.59 2.79
CA GLN A 97 -14.66 -1.84 3.10
C GLN A 97 -13.55 -2.10 2.08
N THR A 98 -12.38 -2.51 2.55
CA THR A 98 -11.24 -2.91 1.70
C THR A 98 -10.74 -4.29 2.11
N LEU A 99 -10.60 -5.21 1.15
CA LEU A 99 -9.99 -6.53 1.33
C LEU A 99 -8.66 -6.60 0.56
N GLU A 100 -7.58 -6.95 1.26
CA GLU A 100 -6.28 -7.22 0.63
C GLU A 100 -5.87 -8.67 0.87
N VAL A 101 -5.65 -9.44 -0.21
CA VAL A 101 -5.08 -10.79 -0.17
C VAL A 101 -3.64 -10.73 -0.66
N LEU A 102 -2.69 -10.90 0.25
CA LEU A 102 -1.25 -10.82 -0.01
C LEU A 102 -0.67 -12.23 -0.07
N MET A 103 -0.28 -12.68 -1.26
CA MET A 103 0.15 -14.05 -1.49
C MET A 103 1.66 -14.14 -1.76
N THR A 104 2.30 -15.15 -1.21
CA THR A 104 3.67 -15.56 -1.53
C THR A 104 3.71 -17.05 -1.80
N ASP A 105 4.81 -17.53 -2.39
CA ASP A 105 5.06 -18.96 -2.59
C ASP A 105 3.95 -19.66 -3.39
N LEU A 106 3.48 -18.95 -4.42
CA LEU A 106 2.46 -19.40 -5.38
C LEU A 106 2.95 -20.63 -6.16
N ASP A 107 1.99 -21.47 -6.58
CA ASP A 107 2.27 -22.66 -7.38
C ASP A 107 3.06 -22.29 -8.66
N PRO A 108 4.26 -22.85 -8.86
CA PRO A 108 5.08 -22.58 -10.04
C PRO A 108 4.37 -22.87 -11.36
N GLU A 109 3.48 -23.87 -11.43
CA GLU A 109 2.72 -24.18 -12.64
C GLU A 109 1.68 -23.10 -12.95
N VAL A 110 1.01 -22.55 -11.93
CA VAL A 110 0.09 -21.42 -12.11
C VAL A 110 0.86 -20.16 -12.50
N MET A 111 2.04 -19.92 -11.91
CA MET A 111 2.85 -18.74 -12.21
C MET A 111 3.36 -18.68 -13.66
N LYS A 112 3.47 -19.82 -14.34
CA LYS A 112 3.88 -19.88 -15.76
C LYS A 112 2.99 -19.06 -16.67
N ILE A 113 1.69 -18.97 -16.36
CA ILE A 113 0.68 -18.20 -17.11
C ILE A 113 1.13 -16.74 -17.27
N PHE A 114 1.80 -16.16 -16.26
CA PHE A 114 2.21 -14.75 -16.28
C PHE A 114 3.56 -14.49 -16.96
N THR A 115 4.04 -15.44 -17.77
CA THR A 115 5.27 -15.27 -18.57
C THR A 115 4.94 -15.02 -20.04
N GLN A 116 5.76 -14.22 -20.74
CA GLN A 116 5.58 -13.97 -22.17
C GLN A 116 5.65 -15.23 -23.05
N LYS A 117 6.23 -16.32 -22.53
CA LYS A 117 6.33 -17.60 -23.23
C LYS A 117 4.98 -18.33 -23.31
N GLU A 118 4.19 -18.24 -22.25
CA GLU A 118 2.94 -18.99 -22.09
C GLU A 118 1.70 -18.13 -22.38
N SER A 119 1.86 -16.80 -22.37
CA SER A 119 0.79 -15.88 -22.75
C SER A 119 1.36 -14.70 -23.52
N SER A 120 0.88 -14.53 -24.74
CA SER A 120 1.31 -13.47 -25.67
C SER A 120 0.69 -12.11 -25.36
N SER A 121 -0.39 -12.09 -24.57
CA SER A 121 -1.08 -10.87 -24.17
C SER A 121 -1.69 -10.97 -22.78
N ALA A 122 -2.00 -9.81 -22.18
CA ALA A 122 -2.69 -9.74 -20.90
C ALA A 122 -4.09 -10.37 -20.95
N ALA A 123 -4.79 -10.24 -22.09
CA ALA A 123 -6.11 -10.81 -22.29
C ALA A 123 -6.07 -12.35 -22.27
N GLU A 124 -5.07 -12.93 -22.94
CA GLU A 124 -4.83 -14.37 -22.95
C GLU A 124 -4.49 -14.90 -21.54
N ALA A 125 -3.54 -14.28 -20.84
CA ALA A 125 -3.18 -14.68 -19.47
C ALA A 125 -4.38 -14.65 -18.52
N THR A 126 -5.26 -13.65 -18.69
CA THR A 126 -6.49 -13.53 -17.89
C THR A 126 -7.47 -14.66 -18.18
N GLN A 127 -7.68 -15.00 -19.46
CA GLN A 127 -8.59 -16.08 -19.84
C GLN A 127 -8.09 -17.44 -19.36
N VAL A 128 -6.81 -17.76 -19.55
CA VAL A 128 -6.21 -19.03 -19.12
C VAL A 128 -6.34 -19.22 -17.61
N LEU A 129 -6.15 -18.16 -16.82
CA LEU A 129 -6.32 -18.21 -15.38
C LEU A 129 -7.75 -18.58 -14.95
N VAL A 130 -8.76 -18.05 -15.66
CA VAL A 130 -10.19 -18.37 -15.40
C VAL A 130 -10.48 -19.83 -15.72
N ASP A 131 -9.89 -20.37 -16.78
CA ASP A 131 -10.13 -21.76 -17.18
C ASP A 131 -9.40 -22.78 -16.26
N PHE A 132 -8.40 -22.31 -15.48
CA PHE A 132 -7.67 -23.10 -14.50
C PHE A 132 -8.42 -23.28 -13.16
N THR A 133 -9.47 -22.50 -12.91
CA THR A 133 -10.28 -22.51 -11.66
C THR A 133 -11.62 -23.19 -11.83
#